data_AF-D2I439-F1
#
_entry.id   AF-D2I439-F1
#
_cell.length_a   1.000
_cell.length_b   1.000
_cell.length_c   1.000
_cell.angle_alpha   90.00
_cell.angle_beta   90.00
_cell.angle_gamma   90.00
#
_symmetry.space_group_name_H-M   'P 1'
#
loop_
_entity.id
_entity.type
_entity.pdbx_description
1 polymer ?
#
loop_
_entity_poly.entity_id
_entity_poly.type
_entity_poly.pdbx_seq_one_letter_code
_entity_poly.pdbx_strand_id
1 'polypeptide(L)' 'LLTGAGYLTGFGQRSDHYVCARRGGTCNFSPCPLFTRVDGTCYGGKAKCC' A
#
# COMPACT_ATOMS: atom_id res chain seq x y z
N LEU A 1 -29.22 -3.17 19.34
CA LEU A 1 -27.77 -3.12 19.55
C LEU A 1 -27.06 -3.43 18.23
N LEU A 2 -26.94 -2.45 17.35
CA LEU A 2 -26.03 -2.53 16.20
C LEU A 2 -25.17 -1.27 16.26
N THR A 3 -24.05 -1.39 16.97
CA THR A 3 -23.03 -0.37 17.05
C THR A 3 -22.36 -0.30 15.69
N GLY A 4 -22.88 0.59 14.84
CA GLY A 4 -22.27 0.92 13.55
C GLY A 4 -20.81 1.27 13.79
N ALA A 5 -19.94 0.51 13.14
CA ALA A 5 -18.49 0.67 13.15
C ALA A 5 -18.14 2.08 12.65
N GLY A 6 -18.13 3.03 13.59
CA GLY A 6 -17.67 4.39 13.37
C GLY A 6 -16.17 4.35 13.12
N TYR A 7 -15.80 4.29 11.83
CA TYR A 7 -14.69 5.03 11.25
C TYR A 7 -13.42 5.12 12.12
N LEU A 8 -12.90 3.97 12.56
CA LEU A 8 -11.48 3.84 12.94
C LEU A 8 -10.58 3.80 11.68
N THR A 9 -10.91 4.57 10.64
CA THR A 9 -10.06 4.76 9.46
C THR A 9 -8.90 5.72 9.74
N GLY A 10 -8.68 6.14 11.01
CA GLY A 10 -7.64 7.08 11.41
C GLY A 10 -6.39 6.47 12.07
N PHE A 11 -6.38 5.17 12.37
CA PHE A 11 -5.21 4.45 12.91
C PHE A 11 -4.71 3.33 11.98
N GLY A 12 -5.33 3.21 10.80
CA GLY A 12 -5.14 2.18 9.79
C GLY A 12 -4.95 2.72 8.37
N GLN A 13 -4.77 4.04 8.17
CA GLN A 13 -4.21 4.60 6.93
C GLN A 13 -2.71 4.30 6.88
N ARG A 14 -2.37 3.01 6.88
CA ARG A 14 -1.00 2.58 6.65
C ARG A 14 -0.65 3.03 5.25
N SER A 15 0.36 3.89 5.10
CA SER A 15 0.79 4.34 3.79
C SER A 15 0.96 3.11 2.90
N ASP A 16 0.47 3.21 1.69
CA ASP A 16 0.62 2.21 0.64
C ASP A 16 2.07 1.68 0.53
N HIS A 17 3.07 2.54 0.76
CA HIS A 17 4.48 2.15 0.97
C HIS A 17 4.64 1.13 2.08
N TYR A 18 4.14 1.43 3.28
CA TYR A 18 4.30 0.55 4.42
C TYR A 18 3.62 -0.79 4.15
N VAL A 19 2.44 -0.78 3.52
CA VAL A 19 1.74 -2.02 3.14
C VAL A 19 2.59 -2.83 2.16
N CYS A 20 3.20 -2.16 1.18
CA CYS A 20 4.13 -2.76 0.23
C CYS A 20 5.32 -3.44 0.92
N ALA A 21 6.04 -2.68 1.75
CA ALA A 21 7.20 -3.18 2.50
C ALA A 21 6.82 -4.35 3.43
N ARG A 22 5.65 -4.28 4.08
CA ARG A 22 5.15 -5.33 4.97
C ARG A 22 4.85 -6.64 4.23
N ARG A 23 4.48 -6.56 2.94
CA ARG A 23 4.28 -7.74 2.08
C ARG A 23 5.60 -8.32 1.53
N GLY A 24 6.73 -7.66 1.79
CA GLY A 24 8.03 -8.02 1.20
C GLY A 24 8.27 -7.38 -0.17
N GLY A 25 7.45 -6.39 -0.55
CA GLY A 25 7.60 -5.60 -1.76
C GLY A 25 8.52 -4.40 -1.58
N THR A 26 8.86 -3.77 -2.70
CA THR A 26 9.60 -2.52 -2.78
C THR A 26 8.86 -1.46 -3.60
N CYS A 27 8.87 -0.24 -3.09
CA CYS A 27 8.31 0.90 -3.80
C CYS A 27 9.28 1.40 -4.86
N ASN A 28 8.89 1.32 -6.12
CA ASN A 28 9.68 1.78 -7.26
C ASN A 28 8.94 2.91 -8.00
N PHE A 29 9.61 4.05 -8.19
CA PHE A 29 9.08 5.14 -9.02
C PHE A 29 9.16 4.80 -10.52
N SER A 30 10.10 3.93 -10.86
CA SER A 30 10.23 3.30 -12.18
C SER A 30 9.29 2.08 -12.29
N PRO A 31 8.99 1.59 -13.51
CA PRO A 31 8.29 0.32 -13.67
C PRO A 31 9.01 -0.83 -12.95
N CYS A 32 8.23 -1.80 -12.47
CA CYS A 32 8.79 -2.94 -11.74
C CYS A 32 9.81 -3.71 -12.59
N PRO A 33 10.89 -4.22 -11.96
CA PRO A 33 11.84 -5.09 -12.65
C PRO A 33 11.13 -6.31 -13.25
N LEU A 34 11.68 -6.86 -14.34
CA LEU A 34 11.05 -7.90 -15.19
C LEU A 34 10.48 -9.13 -14.45
N PHE A 35 10.98 -9.45 -13.25
CA PHE A 35 10.55 -10.59 -12.45
C PHE A 35 9.57 -10.25 -11.32
N THR A 36 9.22 -8.97 -11.13
CA THR A 36 8.25 -8.55 -10.13
C THR A 36 7.02 -7.93 -10.79
N ARG A 37 5.86 -8.19 -10.19
CA ARG A 37 4.58 -7.64 -10.64
C ARG A 37 4.18 -6.50 -9.74
N VAL A 38 3.50 -5.51 -10.32
CA VAL A 38 2.90 -4.41 -9.57
C VAL A 38 1.78 -4.99 -8.69
N ASP A 39 2.00 -5.03 -7.37
CA ASP A 39 1.01 -5.46 -6.37
C ASP A 39 0.16 -4.28 -5.86
N GLY A 40 0.57 -3.04 -6.17
CA GLY A 40 -0.17 -1.84 -5.79
C GLY A 40 0.57 -0.55 -6.13
N THR A 41 0.29 0.50 -5.36
CA THR A 41 0.97 1.79 -5.45
C THR A 41 1.76 2.08 -4.19
N CYS A 42 2.63 3.09 -4.25
CA CYS A 42 3.40 3.63 -3.14
C CYS A 42 3.37 5.16 -3.18
N TYR A 43 3.60 5.80 -2.04
CA TYR A 43 3.56 7.24 -1.80
C TYR A 43 2.29 7.93 -2.35
N GLY A 44 1.11 7.36 -2.11
CA GLY A 44 -0.16 7.91 -2.56
C GLY A 44 -0.39 7.80 -4.07
N GLY A 45 0.25 6.83 -4.75
CA GLY A 45 0.14 6.67 -6.20
C GLY A 45 1.31 7.20 -7.03
N LYS A 46 2.31 7.82 -6.38
CA LYS A 46 3.49 8.35 -7.08
C LYS A 46 4.47 7.26 -7.52
N ALA A 47 4.48 6.15 -6.81
CA ALA A 47 5.31 4.98 -7.12
C ALA A 47 4.44 3.73 -7.24
N LYS A 48 5.03 2.67 -7.79
CA LYS A 48 4.44 1.33 -7.88
C LYS A 48 4.99 0.47 -6.76
N CYS A 49 4.11 -0.28 -6.13
CA CYS A 49 4.54 -1.36 -5.24
C CYS A 49 4.86 -2.56 -6.11
N CYS A 50 6.15 -2.83 -6.24
CA CYS A 50 6.70 -4.12 -6.68
C CYS A 50 7.11 -4.90 -5.42
#